data_AF-A0A660VQT9-F1
#
_entry.id   AF-A0A660VQT9-F1
#
_cell.length_a   1.000
_cell.length_b   1.000
_cell.length_c   1.000
_cell.angle_alpha   90.00
_cell.angle_beta   90.00
_cell.angle_gamma   90.00
#
_symmetry.space_group_name_H-M   'P 1'
#
loop_
_entity.id
_entity.type
_entity.pdbx_description
1 polymer ?
#
loop_
_entity_poly.entity_id
_entity_poly.type
_entity_poly.pdbx_seq_one_letter_code
_entity_poly.pdbx_strand_id
1 'polypeptide(L)'
;MGIVHLMGVGNSPGVVTTAIAYMENNRDEVFKHSSGGGRAEALVLAGTEETRQGKVRCRSPVCWNRYGTAKFCSKEFDNVVECIRTFLTKEYPQFVRDGGRVCEFWYLDLRLDDPWENLRRLAKACAFMAGGQTGKELWINLTGGLNLIQVSLLLFAQLCREVSRAYYVFAPYDLPNISERVTNFLQPVGATSNEFRWIDLPIIPAILDENWRAILKRLNKCGNFVSAEELLGRLKASGGFFSTDSKVLRQQYLLKMRGTLVLYDDESQKNRISPVGSKLLELLEDGTLAALMESDPQRRRETISKVRPRNEEDAGLVRIPWDKLWRG
;
A
#
# COMPACT_ATOMS: atom_id res chain seq x y z
N MET A 1 15.41 11.36 -9.72
CA MET A 1 13.97 11.43 -9.97
C MET A 1 13.63 10.14 -10.67
N GLY A 2 12.73 9.41 -10.05
CA GLY A 2 12.38 8.07 -10.45
C GLY A 2 11.32 7.52 -9.53
N ILE A 3 10.92 6.30 -9.83
CA ILE A 3 9.70 5.71 -9.32
C ILE A 3 10.06 4.64 -8.32
N VAL A 4 9.45 4.73 -7.14
CA VAL A 4 9.41 3.64 -6.17
C VAL A 4 8.12 2.86 -6.44
N HIS A 5 8.28 1.62 -6.90
CA HIS A 5 7.17 0.71 -7.11
C HIS A 5 6.94 -0.11 -5.84
N LEU A 6 5.76 0.05 -5.23
CA LEU A 6 5.33 -0.76 -4.10
C LEU A 6 4.24 -1.74 -4.59
N MET A 7 4.55 -3.02 -4.58
CA MET A 7 3.69 -4.05 -5.18
C MET A 7 3.34 -5.15 -4.19
N GLY A 8 2.04 -5.41 -4.00
CA GLY A 8 1.58 -6.55 -3.21
C GLY A 8 1.94 -7.87 -3.88
N VAL A 9 2.45 -8.83 -3.11
CA VAL A 9 2.81 -10.16 -3.60
C VAL A 9 2.31 -11.26 -2.66
N GLY A 10 1.86 -12.36 -3.26
CA GLY A 10 1.47 -13.59 -2.58
C GLY A 10 2.26 -14.74 -3.18
N ASN A 11 1.59 -15.81 -3.60
CA ASN A 11 2.26 -16.92 -4.30
C ASN A 11 2.36 -16.74 -5.82
N SER A 12 1.64 -15.79 -6.43
CA SER A 12 1.68 -15.57 -7.88
C SER A 12 2.71 -14.47 -8.23
N PRO A 13 3.79 -14.78 -8.97
CA PRO A 13 4.78 -13.78 -9.41
C PRO A 13 4.23 -12.87 -10.51
N GLY A 14 3.25 -13.36 -11.28
CA GLY A 14 2.62 -12.65 -12.38
C GLY A 14 2.05 -11.30 -11.98
N VAL A 15 1.56 -11.15 -10.74
CA VAL A 15 0.97 -9.90 -10.24
C VAL A 15 1.97 -8.73 -10.20
N VAL A 16 3.28 -9.04 -10.17
CA VAL A 16 4.38 -8.08 -10.23
C VAL A 16 4.95 -8.02 -11.65
N THR A 17 5.31 -9.18 -12.20
CA THR A 17 6.04 -9.23 -13.48
C THR A 17 5.19 -8.77 -14.65
N THR A 18 3.88 -9.01 -14.65
CA THR A 18 2.99 -8.55 -15.74
C THR A 18 2.85 -7.04 -15.76
N ALA A 19 2.77 -6.40 -14.59
CA ALA A 19 2.74 -4.95 -14.48
C ALA A 19 4.03 -4.33 -15.01
N ILE A 20 5.20 -4.85 -14.60
CA ILE A 20 6.49 -4.36 -15.08
C ILE A 20 6.64 -4.61 -16.58
N ALA A 21 6.30 -5.80 -17.06
CA ALA A 21 6.30 -6.13 -18.48
C ALA A 21 5.44 -5.16 -19.30
N TYR A 22 4.25 -4.82 -18.79
CA TYR A 22 3.38 -3.82 -19.42
C TYR A 22 4.02 -2.43 -19.43
N MET A 23 4.57 -1.97 -18.31
CA MET A 23 5.25 -0.67 -18.24
C MET A 23 6.42 -0.57 -19.22
N GLU A 24 7.24 -1.62 -19.32
CA GLU A 24 8.40 -1.65 -20.21
C GLU A 24 8.04 -1.73 -21.70
N ASN A 25 6.90 -2.32 -22.05
CA ASN A 25 6.42 -2.38 -23.44
C ASN A 25 5.59 -1.15 -23.85
N ASN A 26 5.09 -0.37 -22.88
CA ASN A 26 4.25 0.81 -23.11
C ASN A 26 4.84 2.06 -22.43
N ARG A 27 6.18 2.18 -22.40
CA ARG A 27 6.88 3.22 -21.62
C ARG A 27 6.39 4.63 -21.95
N ASP A 28 6.26 4.94 -23.23
CA ASP A 28 5.89 6.29 -23.69
C ASP A 28 4.49 6.69 -23.23
N GLU A 29 3.56 5.74 -23.15
CA GLU A 29 2.21 5.99 -22.68
C GLU A 29 2.16 6.05 -21.15
N VAL A 30 2.71 5.04 -20.48
CA VAL A 30 2.62 4.91 -19.03
C VAL A 30 3.39 6.01 -18.31
N PHE A 31 4.56 6.39 -18.82
CA PHE A 31 5.45 7.37 -18.17
C PHE A 31 5.40 8.77 -18.80
N LYS A 32 4.44 9.03 -19.69
CA LYS A 32 4.23 10.33 -20.35
C LYS A 32 4.28 11.53 -19.40
N HIS A 33 3.75 11.33 -18.19
CA HIS A 33 3.64 12.37 -17.16
C HIS A 33 4.57 12.14 -15.96
N SER A 34 5.48 11.16 -16.04
CA SER A 34 6.40 10.84 -14.95
C SER A 34 7.65 11.70 -15.00
N SER A 35 8.04 12.17 -13.82
CA SER A 35 9.31 12.81 -13.55
C SER A 35 10.47 11.81 -13.75
N GLY A 36 11.37 12.11 -14.67
CA GLY A 36 12.55 11.27 -14.93
C GLY A 36 12.34 10.10 -15.90
N GLY A 37 11.35 10.18 -16.80
CA GLY A 37 11.24 9.26 -17.95
C GLY A 37 10.89 7.81 -17.59
N GLY A 38 10.26 7.60 -16.44
CA GLY A 38 9.83 6.27 -16.00
C GLY A 38 10.94 5.40 -15.44
N ARG A 39 12.04 5.99 -14.96
CA ARG A 39 13.13 5.21 -14.36
C ARG A 39 12.69 4.64 -13.01
N ALA A 40 12.78 3.33 -12.85
CA ALA A 40 12.60 2.67 -11.56
C ALA A 40 13.82 2.94 -10.65
N GLU A 41 13.58 3.56 -9.50
CA GLU A 41 14.60 3.71 -8.45
C GLU A 41 14.54 2.56 -7.45
N ALA A 42 13.35 2.03 -7.18
CA ALA A 42 13.19 0.86 -6.34
C ALA A 42 11.95 0.04 -6.70
N LEU A 43 12.06 -1.28 -6.52
CA LEU A 43 10.97 -2.23 -6.46
C LEU A 43 10.87 -2.75 -5.02
N VAL A 44 9.72 -2.51 -4.38
CA VAL A 44 9.40 -2.98 -3.03
C VAL A 44 8.27 -4.00 -3.14
N LEU A 45 8.56 -5.26 -2.81
CA LEU A 45 7.53 -6.28 -2.69
C LEU A 45 6.96 -6.25 -1.27
N ALA A 46 5.64 -6.10 -1.18
CA ALA A 46 4.92 -6.16 0.08
C ALA A 46 4.21 -7.51 0.19
N GLY A 47 4.65 -8.36 1.10
CA GLY A 47 4.16 -9.72 1.26
C GLY A 47 4.39 -10.22 2.68
N THR A 48 4.06 -11.48 2.98
CA THR A 48 4.36 -12.03 4.31
C THR A 48 5.81 -12.51 4.38
N GLU A 49 6.31 -12.69 5.60
CA GLU A 49 7.64 -13.27 5.83
C GLU A 49 7.75 -14.69 5.24
N GLU A 50 6.67 -15.48 5.32
CA GLU A 50 6.62 -16.84 4.77
C GLU A 50 6.77 -16.84 3.25
N THR A 51 6.19 -15.85 2.57
CA THR A 51 6.38 -15.66 1.12
C THR A 51 7.83 -15.31 0.80
N ARG A 52 8.46 -14.40 1.56
CA ARG A 52 9.87 -14.05 1.37
C ARG A 52 10.80 -15.24 1.57
N GLN A 53 10.57 -16.01 2.62
CA GLN A 53 11.37 -17.18 2.99
C GLN A 53 11.10 -18.42 2.11
N GLY A 54 10.18 -18.35 1.16
CA GLY A 54 9.82 -19.50 0.31
C GLY A 54 9.06 -20.60 1.05
N LYS A 55 8.51 -20.32 2.23
CA LYS A 55 7.61 -21.24 2.96
C LYS A 55 6.25 -21.34 2.27
N VAL A 56 5.82 -20.26 1.63
CA VAL A 56 4.70 -20.29 0.67
C VAL A 56 5.28 -20.58 -0.71
N ARG A 57 4.98 -21.76 -1.24
CA ARG A 57 5.44 -22.16 -2.58
C ARG A 57 4.93 -21.16 -3.63
N CYS A 58 5.82 -20.81 -4.56
CA CYS A 58 5.41 -20.11 -5.77
C CYS A 58 4.29 -20.90 -6.46
N ARG A 59 3.34 -20.19 -7.07
CA ARG A 59 2.31 -20.79 -7.92
C ARG A 59 3.00 -21.35 -9.16
N SER A 60 3.28 -22.64 -9.09
CA SER A 60 4.05 -23.40 -10.06
C SER A 60 3.20 -24.47 -10.74
N PRO A 61 3.50 -24.84 -12.00
CA PRO A 61 4.47 -24.19 -12.88
C PRO A 61 4.04 -22.78 -13.29
N VAL A 62 5.03 -21.87 -13.40
CA VAL A 62 4.83 -20.57 -14.02
C VAL A 62 4.88 -20.69 -15.54
N CYS A 63 4.08 -19.87 -16.21
CA CYS A 63 4.05 -19.74 -17.67
C CYS A 63 4.99 -18.62 -18.08
N TRP A 64 6.24 -18.97 -18.42
CA TRP A 64 7.21 -18.04 -18.97
C TRP A 64 6.89 -17.81 -20.45
N ASN A 65 6.00 -16.85 -20.71
CA ASN A 65 5.51 -16.46 -22.02
C ASN A 65 6.27 -15.28 -22.61
N ARG A 66 6.06 -15.01 -23.90
CA ARG A 66 6.42 -13.74 -24.54
C ARG A 66 5.26 -12.75 -24.39
N TYR A 67 5.58 -11.47 -24.20
CA TYR A 67 4.62 -10.36 -24.15
C TYR A 67 3.54 -10.48 -25.23
N GLY A 68 2.28 -10.32 -24.84
CA GLY A 68 1.13 -10.34 -25.74
C GLY A 68 0.73 -11.74 -26.24
N THR A 69 1.43 -12.80 -25.82
CA THR A 69 1.17 -14.16 -26.32
C THR A 69 0.85 -15.14 -25.19
N ALA A 70 -0.03 -16.10 -25.49
CA ALA A 70 -0.32 -17.25 -24.64
C ALA A 70 0.67 -18.42 -24.84
N LYS A 71 1.66 -18.29 -25.72
CA LYS A 71 2.69 -19.32 -25.93
C LYS A 71 3.72 -19.21 -24.81
N PHE A 72 3.94 -20.29 -24.06
CA PHE A 72 4.84 -20.29 -22.91
C PHE A 72 5.70 -21.55 -22.83
N CYS A 73 6.82 -21.43 -22.12
CA CYS A 73 7.50 -22.57 -21.52
C CYS A 73 7.16 -22.64 -20.02
N SER A 74 6.92 -23.84 -19.54
CA SER A 74 6.67 -24.09 -18.12
C SER A 74 8.00 -24.04 -17.37
N LYS A 75 8.04 -23.31 -16.26
CA LYS A 75 9.18 -23.31 -15.34
C LYS A 75 8.72 -23.52 -13.91
N GLU A 76 9.60 -24.13 -13.13
CA GLU A 76 9.41 -24.36 -11.71
C GLU A 76 10.23 -23.35 -10.92
N PHE A 77 9.62 -22.80 -9.87
CA PHE A 77 10.29 -21.97 -8.87
C PHE A 77 9.76 -22.36 -7.50
N ASP A 78 10.65 -22.48 -6.52
CA ASP A 78 10.21 -22.72 -5.14
C ASP A 78 9.73 -21.42 -4.49
N ASN A 79 10.35 -20.29 -4.85
CA ASN A 79 10.12 -18.99 -4.24
C ASN A 79 9.63 -17.95 -5.28
N VAL A 80 8.56 -17.22 -4.93
CA VAL A 80 7.99 -16.16 -5.79
C VAL A 80 8.96 -15.00 -6.02
N VAL A 81 9.73 -14.62 -4.99
CA VAL A 81 10.72 -13.53 -5.06
C VAL A 81 11.84 -13.93 -6.00
N GLU A 82 12.28 -15.18 -5.94
CA GLU A 82 13.28 -15.73 -6.86
C GLU A 82 12.76 -15.74 -8.30
N CYS A 83 11.51 -16.16 -8.51
CA CYS A 83 10.88 -16.12 -9.83
C CYS A 83 10.87 -14.70 -10.41
N ILE A 84 10.37 -13.72 -9.65
CA ILE A 84 10.34 -12.30 -10.04
C ILE A 84 11.74 -11.80 -10.37
N ARG A 85 12.71 -12.05 -9.46
CA ARG A 85 14.10 -11.64 -9.61
C ARG A 85 14.74 -12.16 -10.89
N THR A 86 14.61 -13.48 -11.10
CA THR A 86 15.18 -14.18 -12.25
C THR A 86 14.55 -13.68 -13.54
N PHE A 87 13.22 -13.52 -13.54
CA PHE A 87 12.45 -13.07 -14.68
C PHE A 87 12.82 -11.64 -15.08
N LEU A 88 12.81 -10.69 -14.15
CA LEU A 88 13.12 -9.29 -14.44
C LEU A 88 14.58 -9.10 -14.86
N THR A 89 15.53 -9.81 -14.23
CA THR A 89 16.94 -9.73 -14.64
C THR A 89 17.15 -10.21 -16.07
N LYS A 90 16.42 -11.25 -16.49
CA LYS A 90 16.57 -11.85 -17.81
C LYS A 90 15.80 -11.12 -18.90
N GLU A 91 14.53 -10.80 -18.66
CA GLU A 91 13.63 -10.32 -19.71
C GLU A 91 13.54 -8.78 -19.74
N TYR A 92 13.83 -8.11 -18.63
CA TYR A 92 13.76 -6.64 -18.50
C TYR A 92 15.00 -6.06 -17.81
N PRO A 93 16.22 -6.33 -18.31
CA PRO A 93 17.45 -5.84 -17.70
C PRO A 93 17.51 -4.32 -17.58
N GLN A 94 16.83 -3.57 -18.46
CA GLN A 94 16.71 -2.12 -18.40
C GLN A 94 15.89 -1.63 -17.20
N PHE A 95 14.90 -2.40 -16.73
CA PHE A 95 14.19 -2.09 -15.48
C PHE A 95 15.13 -2.25 -14.28
N VAL A 96 15.95 -3.30 -14.29
CA VAL A 96 16.93 -3.58 -13.24
C VAL A 96 18.07 -2.56 -13.26
N ARG A 97 18.51 -2.13 -14.43
CA ARG A 97 19.59 -1.17 -14.61
C ARG A 97 19.35 -0.27 -15.81
N ASP A 98 19.24 1.03 -15.54
CA ASP A 98 19.07 2.08 -16.55
C ASP A 98 20.15 3.16 -16.38
N GLY A 99 20.83 3.52 -17.46
CA GLY A 99 21.85 4.58 -17.47
C GLY A 99 22.95 4.43 -16.42
N GLY A 100 23.36 3.19 -16.11
CA GLY A 100 24.39 2.87 -15.10
C GLY A 100 23.90 2.87 -13.65
N ARG A 101 22.62 3.15 -13.39
CA ARG A 101 22.01 3.07 -12.05
C ARG A 101 21.22 1.78 -11.91
N VAL A 102 21.31 1.16 -10.74
CA VAL A 102 20.60 -0.09 -10.44
C VAL A 102 19.35 0.24 -9.65
N CYS A 103 18.20 -0.26 -10.10
CA CYS A 103 16.95 -0.23 -9.34
C CYS A 103 17.15 -1.02 -8.05
N GLU A 104 16.84 -0.46 -6.88
CA GLU A 104 16.95 -1.22 -5.65
C GLU A 104 15.82 -2.23 -5.54
N PHE A 105 16.09 -3.41 -4.98
CA PHE A 105 15.08 -4.44 -4.79
C PHE A 105 14.94 -4.76 -3.31
N TRP A 106 13.75 -4.49 -2.79
CA TRP A 106 13.43 -4.59 -1.38
C TRP A 106 12.21 -5.48 -1.18
N TYR A 107 12.14 -6.06 0.02
CA TYR A 107 10.96 -6.75 0.51
C TYR A 107 10.51 -6.13 1.82
N LEU A 108 9.21 -5.90 1.96
CA LEU A 108 8.56 -5.40 3.16
C LEU A 108 7.65 -6.49 3.72
N ASP A 109 8.03 -7.03 4.89
CA ASP A 109 7.24 -8.05 5.56
C ASP A 109 5.98 -7.43 6.20
N LEU A 110 4.82 -7.90 5.79
CA LEU A 110 3.51 -7.52 6.30
C LEU A 110 2.82 -8.69 7.00
N ARG A 111 1.90 -8.36 7.90
CA ARG A 111 1.16 -9.28 8.76
C ARG A 111 -0.24 -9.55 8.23
N LEU A 112 -0.71 -10.79 8.38
CA LEU A 112 -2.09 -11.19 8.02
C LEU A 112 -3.09 -11.05 9.16
N ASP A 113 -2.62 -10.76 10.37
CA ASP A 113 -3.43 -10.64 11.59
C ASP A 113 -3.51 -9.20 12.11
N ASP A 114 -2.69 -8.29 11.60
CA ASP A 114 -2.63 -6.90 12.06
C ASP A 114 -2.49 -5.89 10.91
N PRO A 115 -3.61 -5.41 10.32
CA PRO A 115 -3.57 -4.39 9.28
C PRO A 115 -3.10 -3.02 9.80
N TRP A 116 -3.21 -2.76 11.11
CA TRP A 116 -2.77 -1.48 11.68
C TRP A 116 -1.26 -1.39 11.74
N GLU A 117 -0.61 -2.50 12.10
CA GLU A 117 0.84 -2.60 12.04
C GLU A 117 1.35 -2.53 10.59
N ASN A 118 0.62 -3.10 9.63
CA ASN A 118 0.98 -2.95 8.21
C ASN A 118 1.01 -1.49 7.77
N LEU A 119 0.06 -0.66 8.21
CA LEU A 119 0.06 0.77 7.90
C LEU A 119 1.30 1.47 8.47
N ARG A 120 1.74 1.12 9.69
CA ARG A 120 2.98 1.66 10.27
C ARG A 120 4.21 1.25 9.47
N ARG A 121 4.30 -0.03 9.08
CA ARG A 121 5.41 -0.55 8.26
C ARG A 121 5.47 0.12 6.89
N LEU A 122 4.31 0.26 6.23
CA LEU A 122 4.18 0.97 4.96
C LEU A 122 4.59 2.45 5.09
N ALA A 123 4.16 3.12 6.16
CA ALA A 123 4.54 4.50 6.45
C ALA A 123 6.07 4.65 6.63
N LYS A 124 6.69 3.77 7.42
CA LYS A 124 8.15 3.77 7.63
C LYS A 124 8.92 3.52 6.35
N ALA A 125 8.55 2.49 5.58
CA ALA A 125 9.16 2.19 4.28
C ALA A 125 9.02 3.37 3.30
N CYS A 126 7.83 3.97 3.22
CA CYS A 126 7.60 5.15 2.39
C CYS A 126 8.45 6.33 2.84
N ALA A 127 8.49 6.64 4.13
CA ALA A 127 9.27 7.74 4.69
C ALA A 127 10.79 7.58 4.43
N PHE A 128 11.28 6.33 4.43
CA PHE A 128 12.66 6.01 4.10
C PHE A 128 12.96 6.18 2.60
N MET A 129 12.12 5.62 1.73
CA MET A 129 12.38 5.53 0.28
C MET A 129 12.03 6.81 -0.49
N ALA A 130 10.86 7.38 -0.21
CA ALA A 130 10.24 8.43 -1.01
C ALA A 130 9.92 9.70 -0.20
N GLY A 131 9.60 9.56 1.09
CA GLY A 131 9.05 10.63 1.91
C GLY A 131 9.97 11.83 2.04
N GLY A 132 9.42 13.00 1.70
CA GLY A 132 10.10 14.29 1.84
C GLY A 132 11.15 14.58 0.76
N GLN A 133 11.38 13.67 -0.19
CA GLN A 133 12.34 13.84 -1.27
C GLN A 133 11.64 14.42 -2.50
N THR A 134 12.14 15.55 -3.00
CA THR A 134 11.52 16.22 -4.16
C THR A 134 11.72 15.38 -5.43
N GLY A 135 10.64 15.15 -6.17
CA GLY A 135 10.69 14.50 -7.49
C GLY A 135 10.84 12.98 -7.47
N LYS A 136 10.49 12.31 -6.36
CA LYS A 136 10.25 10.87 -6.34
C LYS A 136 8.76 10.60 -6.42
N GLU A 137 8.39 9.61 -7.22
CA GLU A 137 7.01 9.15 -7.32
C GLU A 137 6.85 7.81 -6.60
N LEU A 138 5.77 7.65 -5.85
CA LEU A 138 5.40 6.38 -5.24
C LEU A 138 4.21 5.80 -5.99
N TRP A 139 4.44 4.65 -6.62
CA TRP A 139 3.45 3.94 -7.42
C TRP A 139 3.05 2.64 -6.73
N ILE A 140 1.76 2.44 -6.50
CA ILE A 140 1.22 1.27 -5.80
C ILE A 140 0.50 0.35 -6.78
N ASN A 141 0.97 -0.89 -6.86
CA ASN A 141 0.31 -1.96 -7.60
C ASN A 141 -0.62 -2.74 -6.65
N LEU A 142 -1.91 -2.72 -6.95
CA LEU A 142 -2.98 -3.39 -6.20
C LEU A 142 -3.46 -4.68 -6.88
N THR A 143 -2.69 -5.22 -7.85
CA THR A 143 -3.05 -6.42 -8.63
C THR A 143 -3.11 -7.69 -7.80
N GLY A 144 -2.21 -7.83 -6.84
CA GLY A 144 -2.01 -9.10 -6.16
C GLY A 144 -1.48 -8.99 -4.76
N GLY A 145 -1.24 -10.17 -4.19
CA GLY A 145 -1.05 -10.34 -2.76
C GLY A 145 -2.33 -10.83 -2.09
N LEU A 146 -2.17 -11.25 -0.83
CA LEU A 146 -3.30 -11.69 -0.03
C LEU A 146 -4.25 -10.52 0.24
N ASN A 147 -5.55 -10.80 0.40
CA ASN A 147 -6.58 -9.76 0.53
C ASN A 147 -6.23 -8.70 1.59
N LEU A 148 -5.69 -9.11 2.74
CA LEU A 148 -5.34 -8.15 3.79
C LEU A 148 -4.14 -7.25 3.42
N ILE A 149 -3.19 -7.77 2.65
CA ILE A 149 -2.08 -6.96 2.11
C ILE A 149 -2.63 -5.92 1.16
N GLN A 150 -3.51 -6.31 0.23
CA GLN A 150 -4.13 -5.37 -0.71
C GLN A 150 -4.96 -4.31 0.01
N VAL A 151 -5.75 -4.70 1.02
CA VAL A 151 -6.50 -3.75 1.87
C VAL A 151 -5.55 -2.78 2.58
N SER A 152 -4.44 -3.28 3.12
CA SER A 152 -3.44 -2.43 3.79
C SER A 152 -2.80 -1.44 2.82
N LEU A 153 -2.44 -1.88 1.61
CA LEU A 153 -1.89 -1.02 0.55
C LEU A 153 -2.88 0.04 0.07
N LEU A 154 -4.15 -0.33 -0.12
CA LEU A 154 -5.20 0.61 -0.54
C LEU A 154 -5.47 1.65 0.54
N LEU A 155 -5.61 1.22 1.80
CA LEU A 155 -5.83 2.13 2.93
C LEU A 155 -4.61 3.05 3.12
N PHE A 156 -3.40 2.52 2.97
CA PHE A 156 -2.18 3.34 2.96
C PHE A 156 -2.20 4.35 1.80
N ALA A 157 -2.59 3.95 0.60
CA ALA A 157 -2.67 4.85 -0.55
C ALA A 157 -3.65 6.01 -0.34
N GLN A 158 -4.77 5.75 0.35
CA GLN A 158 -5.76 6.77 0.68
C GLN A 158 -5.27 7.73 1.78
N LEU A 159 -4.48 7.25 2.75
CA LEU A 159 -3.99 8.08 3.85
C LEU A 159 -2.70 8.84 3.49
N CYS A 160 -1.83 8.24 2.68
CA CYS A 160 -0.51 8.77 2.36
C CYS A 160 -0.57 9.78 1.21
N ARG A 161 -0.18 11.03 1.48
CA ARG A 161 -0.16 12.09 0.47
C ARG A 161 1.08 12.10 -0.44
N GLU A 162 1.94 11.10 -0.32
CA GLU A 162 3.11 10.91 -1.20
C GLU A 162 2.82 9.93 -2.35
N VAL A 163 1.71 9.18 -2.29
CA VAL A 163 1.36 8.25 -3.37
C VAL A 163 0.93 9.03 -4.60
N SER A 164 1.65 8.82 -5.70
CA SER A 164 1.45 9.52 -6.96
C SER A 164 0.53 8.75 -7.91
N ARG A 165 0.53 7.42 -7.83
CA ARG A 165 -0.27 6.55 -8.69
C ARG A 165 -0.64 5.26 -7.96
N ALA A 166 -1.89 4.84 -8.11
CA ALA A 166 -2.34 3.50 -7.72
C ALA A 166 -2.96 2.85 -8.95
N TYR A 167 -2.66 1.58 -9.19
CA TYR A 167 -3.14 0.89 -10.38
C TYR A 167 -3.34 -0.60 -10.11
N TYR A 168 -4.09 -1.23 -11.01
CA TYR A 168 -4.32 -2.67 -11.06
C TYR A 168 -4.20 -3.12 -12.52
N VAL A 169 -3.62 -4.30 -12.77
CA VAL A 169 -3.63 -4.91 -14.10
C VAL A 169 -4.63 -6.05 -14.20
N PHE A 170 -5.45 -6.03 -15.23
CA PHE A 170 -6.54 -6.97 -15.43
C PHE A 170 -6.31 -7.79 -16.70
N ALA A 171 -6.44 -9.11 -16.60
CA ALA A 171 -6.62 -9.99 -17.74
C ALA A 171 -8.02 -10.64 -17.63
N PRO A 172 -8.89 -10.53 -18.65
CA PRO A 172 -10.19 -11.18 -18.67
C PRO A 172 -10.07 -12.71 -18.58
N TYR A 173 -10.96 -13.33 -17.79
CA TYR A 173 -11.01 -14.78 -17.60
C TYR A 173 -11.61 -15.54 -18.80
N ASP A 174 -12.26 -14.85 -19.73
CA ASP A 174 -12.93 -15.43 -20.91
C ASP A 174 -11.99 -15.58 -22.11
N LEU A 175 -10.71 -15.24 -21.97
CA LEU A 175 -9.73 -15.47 -23.02
C LEU A 175 -9.61 -16.99 -23.30
N PRO A 176 -9.86 -17.44 -24.55
CA PRO A 176 -9.83 -18.85 -24.89
C PRO A 176 -8.48 -19.50 -24.49
N ASN A 177 -8.55 -20.63 -23.79
CA ASN A 177 -7.40 -21.47 -23.40
C ASN A 177 -6.47 -20.93 -22.29
N ILE A 178 -6.82 -19.84 -21.58
CA ILE A 178 -5.96 -19.31 -20.51
C ILE A 178 -6.65 -19.08 -19.16
N SER A 179 -7.97 -19.22 -19.06
CA SER A 179 -8.77 -18.84 -17.89
C SER A 179 -8.25 -19.39 -16.55
N GLU A 180 -7.98 -20.69 -16.47
CA GLU A 180 -7.46 -21.34 -15.25
C GLU A 180 -5.98 -21.03 -14.96
N ARG A 181 -5.24 -20.55 -15.97
CA ARG A 181 -3.79 -20.34 -15.94
C ARG A 181 -3.39 -18.88 -15.98
N VAL A 182 -4.34 -17.94 -16.05
CA VAL A 182 -4.08 -16.50 -16.22
C VAL A 182 -3.13 -15.97 -15.13
N THR A 183 -3.26 -16.50 -13.92
CA THR A 183 -2.43 -16.17 -12.75
C THR A 183 -1.05 -16.83 -12.72
N ASN A 184 -0.72 -17.70 -13.68
CA ASN A 184 0.58 -18.34 -13.83
C ASN A 184 1.45 -17.62 -14.88
N PHE A 185 0.88 -16.76 -15.73
CA PHE A 185 1.63 -16.02 -16.75
C PHE A 185 2.50 -14.93 -16.14
N LEU A 186 3.74 -14.82 -16.62
CA LEU A 186 4.70 -13.82 -16.15
C LEU A 186 4.61 -12.51 -16.95
N GLN A 187 4.02 -12.54 -18.15
CA GLN A 187 3.79 -11.36 -19.00
C GLN A 187 2.33 -11.27 -19.41
N PRO A 188 1.83 -10.06 -19.74
CA PRO A 188 0.49 -9.89 -20.30
C PRO A 188 0.22 -10.86 -21.45
N VAL A 189 -0.94 -11.51 -21.40
CA VAL A 189 -1.46 -12.32 -22.49
C VAL A 189 -2.47 -11.48 -23.25
N GLY A 190 -2.23 -11.29 -24.54
CA GLY A 190 -2.98 -10.32 -25.36
C GLY A 190 -2.27 -8.97 -25.48
N ALA A 191 -2.37 -8.39 -26.67
CA ALA A 191 -1.70 -7.14 -27.03
C ALA A 191 -2.66 -5.94 -27.07
N THR A 192 -3.96 -6.20 -26.91
CA THR A 192 -4.99 -5.17 -26.97
C THR A 192 -5.53 -4.84 -25.58
N SER A 193 -6.10 -3.64 -25.46
CA SER A 193 -6.78 -3.19 -24.23
C SER A 193 -8.02 -4.02 -23.88
N ASN A 194 -8.54 -4.85 -24.80
CA ASN A 194 -9.62 -5.77 -24.49
C ASN A 194 -9.13 -7.08 -23.87
N GLU A 195 -7.86 -7.43 -24.05
CA GLU A 195 -7.26 -8.68 -23.55
C GLU A 195 -6.39 -8.45 -22.31
N PHE A 196 -5.79 -7.27 -22.17
CA PHE A 196 -5.07 -6.87 -20.97
C PHE A 196 -5.28 -5.39 -20.71
N ARG A 197 -5.65 -5.04 -19.48
CA ARG A 197 -5.94 -3.65 -19.08
C ARG A 197 -5.02 -3.21 -17.98
N TRP A 198 -4.35 -2.09 -18.20
CA TRP A 198 -3.86 -1.24 -17.13
C TRP A 198 -5.01 -0.36 -16.65
N ILE A 199 -5.30 -0.40 -15.36
CA ILE A 199 -6.39 0.37 -14.76
C ILE A 199 -5.79 1.28 -13.70
N ASP A 200 -5.76 2.59 -13.97
CA ASP A 200 -5.44 3.59 -12.97
C ASP A 200 -6.61 3.77 -12.01
N LEU A 201 -6.30 3.73 -10.72
CA LEU A 201 -7.28 3.94 -9.65
C LEU A 201 -7.12 5.37 -9.11
N PRO A 202 -8.22 6.12 -8.98
CA PRO A 202 -8.16 7.45 -8.41
C PRO A 202 -7.74 7.34 -6.93
N ILE A 203 -6.66 8.03 -6.58
CA ILE A 203 -6.27 8.23 -5.18
C ILE A 203 -7.02 9.45 -4.69
N ILE A 204 -8.00 9.22 -3.81
CA ILE A 204 -8.72 10.28 -3.12
C ILE A 204 -8.16 10.32 -1.71
N PRO A 205 -7.35 11.35 -1.35
CA PRO A 205 -6.78 11.44 -0.02
C PRO A 205 -7.89 11.51 1.02
N ALA A 206 -7.93 10.50 1.90
CA ALA A 206 -8.86 10.46 3.00
C ALA A 206 -8.38 11.40 4.11
N ILE A 207 -9.28 12.26 4.59
CA ILE A 207 -9.06 13.10 5.75
C ILE A 207 -9.97 12.57 6.85
N LEU A 208 -9.39 12.29 8.01
CA LEU A 208 -10.21 11.97 9.17
C LEU A 208 -10.92 13.24 9.65
N ASP A 209 -12.22 13.14 9.88
CA ASP A 209 -13.00 14.21 10.47
C ASP A 209 -12.41 14.60 11.85
N GLU A 210 -12.01 15.86 12.01
CA GLU A 210 -11.43 16.36 13.26
C GLU A 210 -12.39 16.25 14.44
N ASN A 211 -13.71 16.28 14.20
CA ASN A 211 -14.72 16.02 15.22
C ASN A 211 -14.67 14.57 15.69
N TRP A 212 -14.51 13.61 14.77
CA TRP A 212 -14.37 12.19 15.12
C TRP A 212 -13.09 11.97 15.92
N ARG A 213 -11.99 12.59 15.47
CA ARG A 213 -10.71 12.56 16.19
C ARG A 213 -10.83 13.12 17.60
N ALA A 214 -11.49 14.28 17.76
CA ALA A 214 -11.73 14.90 19.05
C ALA A 214 -12.58 14.02 19.98
N ILE A 215 -13.64 13.39 19.45
CA ILE A 215 -14.48 12.45 20.20
C ILE A 215 -13.66 11.25 20.68
N LEU A 216 -12.88 10.60 19.80
CA LEU A 216 -12.02 9.47 20.17
C LEU A 216 -11.00 9.86 21.24
N LYS A 217 -10.31 11.00 21.06
CA LYS A 217 -9.36 11.52 22.05
C LYS A 217 -10.01 11.74 23.42
N ARG A 218 -11.23 12.27 23.45
CA ARG A 218 -11.95 12.51 24.72
C ARG A 218 -12.39 11.21 25.36
N LEU A 219 -13.02 10.31 24.61
CA LEU A 219 -13.42 9.01 25.12
C LEU A 219 -12.23 8.18 25.63
N ASN A 220 -11.08 8.23 24.95
CA ASN A 220 -9.86 7.57 25.39
C ASN A 220 -9.36 8.11 26.74
N LYS A 221 -9.34 9.45 26.89
CA LYS A 221 -8.97 10.11 28.16
C LYS A 221 -9.94 9.81 29.31
N CYS A 222 -11.22 9.56 29.01
CA CYS A 222 -12.19 9.20 30.05
C CYS A 222 -11.91 7.83 30.66
N GLY A 223 -11.42 6.87 29.87
CA GLY A 223 -11.23 5.46 30.26
C GLY A 223 -12.52 4.66 30.52
N ASN A 224 -13.58 5.35 30.92
CA ASN A 224 -14.83 4.77 31.40
C ASN A 224 -16.00 5.12 30.46
N PHE A 225 -17.14 4.46 30.69
CA PHE A 225 -18.41 4.83 30.06
C PHE A 225 -18.87 6.22 30.51
N VAL A 226 -19.19 7.10 29.57
CA VAL A 226 -19.66 8.48 29.81
C VAL A 226 -20.95 8.78 29.04
N SER A 227 -21.84 9.60 29.61
CA SER A 227 -23.05 10.03 28.89
C SER A 227 -22.70 10.97 27.73
N ALA A 228 -23.62 11.12 26.77
CA ALA A 228 -23.43 12.06 25.67
C ALA A 228 -23.35 13.52 26.17
N GLU A 229 -24.12 13.88 27.19
CA GLU A 229 -24.11 15.20 27.82
C GLU A 229 -22.75 15.50 28.46
N GLU A 230 -22.22 14.55 29.22
CA GLU A 230 -20.91 14.66 29.86
C GLU A 230 -19.79 14.78 28.81
N LEU A 231 -19.83 13.93 27.78
CA LEU A 231 -18.88 13.99 26.67
C LEU A 231 -18.94 15.33 25.93
N LEU A 232 -20.15 15.83 25.64
CA LEU A 232 -20.34 17.13 24.98
C LEU A 232 -19.79 18.27 25.83
N GLY A 233 -20.06 18.27 27.14
CA GLY A 233 -19.52 19.26 28.06
C GLY A 233 -17.99 19.30 28.02
N ARG A 234 -17.33 18.13 27.98
CA ARG A 234 -15.86 18.02 27.86
C ARG A 234 -15.34 18.48 26.51
N LEU A 235 -16.06 18.18 25.42
CA LEU A 235 -15.70 18.65 24.06
C LEU A 235 -15.79 20.18 23.96
N LYS A 236 -16.84 20.79 24.51
CA LYS A 236 -17.02 22.25 24.59
C LYS A 236 -15.94 22.94 25.41
N ALA A 237 -15.61 22.39 26.59
CA ALA A 237 -14.53 22.89 27.42
C ALA A 237 -13.15 22.86 26.71
N SER A 238 -13.02 22.09 25.64
CA SER A 238 -11.77 21.91 24.89
C SER A 238 -11.69 22.76 23.63
N GLY A 239 -12.62 23.69 23.42
CA GLY A 239 -12.61 24.59 22.26
C GLY A 239 -13.35 24.08 21.02
N GLY A 240 -14.09 22.97 21.10
CA GLY A 240 -14.83 22.38 19.97
C GLY A 240 -16.34 22.25 20.23
N PHE A 241 -17.13 21.93 19.20
CA PHE A 241 -18.55 21.56 19.35
C PHE A 241 -19.46 22.62 20.01
N PHE A 242 -19.09 23.91 20.05
CA PHE A 242 -19.87 24.96 20.74
C PHE A 242 -21.33 25.06 20.27
N SER A 243 -21.55 24.96 18.97
CA SER A 243 -22.87 24.98 18.32
C SER A 243 -23.61 23.64 18.33
N THR A 244 -22.99 22.58 18.86
CA THR A 244 -23.57 21.23 18.88
C THR A 244 -24.35 21.00 20.18
N ASP A 245 -25.52 20.38 20.08
CA ASP A 245 -26.30 19.88 21.22
C ASP A 245 -26.12 18.36 21.40
N SER A 246 -26.65 17.81 22.51
CA SER A 246 -26.50 16.38 22.81
C SER A 246 -27.19 15.49 21.77
N LYS A 247 -28.32 15.93 21.21
CA LYS A 247 -29.06 15.18 20.19
C LYS A 247 -28.24 15.06 18.90
N VAL A 248 -27.63 16.15 18.45
CA VAL A 248 -26.74 16.18 17.28
C VAL A 248 -25.49 15.34 17.55
N LEU A 249 -24.85 15.45 18.73
CA LEU A 249 -23.70 14.61 19.08
C LEU A 249 -24.04 13.11 18.96
N ARG A 250 -25.18 12.71 19.51
CA ARG A 250 -25.66 11.31 19.45
C ARG A 250 -25.93 10.88 18.01
N GLN A 251 -26.76 11.61 17.28
CA GLN A 251 -27.30 11.19 15.99
C GLN A 251 -26.28 11.32 14.85
N GLN A 252 -25.48 12.37 14.83
CA GLN A 252 -24.59 12.67 13.71
C GLN A 252 -23.18 12.12 13.86
N TYR A 253 -22.74 11.84 15.09
CA TYR A 253 -21.39 11.37 15.37
C TYR A 253 -21.40 10.00 16.06
N LEU A 254 -21.87 9.91 17.31
CA LEU A 254 -21.76 8.68 18.11
C LEU A 254 -22.46 7.49 17.45
N LEU A 255 -23.63 7.69 16.84
CA LEU A 255 -24.36 6.65 16.14
C LEU A 255 -23.55 6.07 14.95
N LYS A 256 -22.83 6.91 14.20
CA LYS A 256 -22.00 6.47 13.06
C LYS A 256 -20.73 5.76 13.50
N MET A 257 -20.27 6.04 14.72
CA MET A 257 -19.08 5.42 15.32
C MET A 257 -19.41 4.15 16.13
N ARG A 258 -20.68 3.94 16.49
CA ARG A 258 -21.16 2.86 17.36
C ARG A 258 -20.84 1.48 16.76
N GLY A 259 -20.42 0.55 17.61
CA GLY A 259 -20.14 -0.84 17.24
C GLY A 259 -18.72 -1.06 16.69
N THR A 260 -18.14 -0.05 16.05
CA THR A 260 -16.77 -0.14 15.51
C THR A 260 -15.78 0.66 16.35
N LEU A 261 -15.94 1.98 16.43
CA LEU A 261 -14.98 2.88 17.09
C LEU A 261 -15.40 3.26 18.52
N VAL A 262 -16.71 3.18 18.79
CA VAL A 262 -17.32 3.53 20.08
C VAL A 262 -18.25 2.39 20.51
N LEU A 263 -18.15 1.97 21.76
CA LEU A 263 -19.07 1.06 22.42
C LEU A 263 -20.18 1.86 23.09
N TYR A 264 -21.40 1.33 23.05
CA TYR A 264 -22.57 1.91 23.69
C TYR A 264 -23.20 0.88 24.61
N ASP A 265 -23.52 1.31 25.83
CA ASP A 265 -24.28 0.53 26.79
C ASP A 265 -25.73 1.00 26.82
N ASP A 266 -26.66 0.12 26.43
CA ASP A 266 -28.08 0.43 26.36
C ASP A 266 -28.71 0.59 27.75
N GLU A 267 -28.18 -0.04 28.80
CA GLU A 267 -28.74 0.11 30.16
C GLU A 267 -28.40 1.47 30.74
N SER A 268 -27.12 1.86 30.71
CA SER A 268 -26.68 3.15 31.27
C SER A 268 -26.79 4.31 30.29
N GLN A 269 -27.06 4.06 29.00
CA GLN A 269 -27.07 5.06 27.92
C GLN A 269 -25.73 5.80 27.79
N LYS A 270 -24.61 5.08 27.97
CA LYS A 270 -23.26 5.65 27.99
C LYS A 270 -22.39 5.11 26.86
N ASN A 271 -21.34 5.86 26.56
CA ASN A 271 -20.39 5.62 25.48
C ASN A 271 -18.99 5.41 26.02
N ARG A 272 -18.22 4.50 25.42
CA ARG A 272 -16.79 4.31 25.68
C ARG A 272 -16.07 4.11 24.36
N ILE A 273 -14.78 4.47 24.28
CA ILE A 273 -13.97 4.07 23.13
C ILE A 273 -13.90 2.54 23.03
N SER A 274 -13.92 2.00 21.81
CA SER A 274 -13.68 0.58 21.57
C SER A 274 -12.18 0.28 21.48
N PRO A 275 -11.76 -1.00 21.55
CA PRO A 275 -10.38 -1.38 21.25
C PRO A 275 -9.93 -0.95 19.85
N VAL A 276 -10.81 -1.05 18.85
CA VAL A 276 -10.52 -0.61 17.47
C VAL A 276 -10.38 0.91 17.39
N GLY A 277 -11.25 1.66 18.07
CA GLY A 277 -11.15 3.11 18.15
C GLY A 277 -9.85 3.58 18.82
N SER A 278 -9.39 2.84 19.83
CA SER A 278 -8.12 3.10 20.52
C SER A 278 -6.93 2.84 19.60
N LYS A 279 -6.91 1.70 18.90
CA LYS A 279 -5.88 1.39 17.89
C LYS A 279 -5.83 2.41 16.76
N LEU A 280 -6.97 2.84 16.24
CA LEU A 280 -7.04 3.89 15.23
C LEU A 280 -6.45 5.21 15.78
N LEU A 281 -6.79 5.58 17.02
CA LEU A 281 -6.25 6.78 17.63
C LEU A 281 -4.73 6.72 17.80
N GLU A 282 -4.19 5.60 18.29
CA GLU A 282 -2.75 5.36 18.36
C GLU A 282 -2.07 5.49 16.99
N LEU A 283 -2.70 4.95 15.95
CA LEU A 283 -2.19 5.04 14.58
C LEU A 283 -2.15 6.50 14.07
N LEU A 284 -3.17 7.29 14.39
CA LEU A 284 -3.23 8.72 14.03
C LEU A 284 -2.28 9.60 14.85
N GLU A 285 -1.71 9.04 15.92
CA GLU A 285 -0.69 9.65 16.75
C GLU A 285 0.72 9.09 16.45
N ASP A 286 0.82 8.10 15.56
CA ASP A 286 2.10 7.62 15.02
C ASP A 286 2.77 8.76 14.24
N GLY A 287 3.97 9.16 14.68
CA GLY A 287 4.66 10.31 14.12
C GLY A 287 4.97 10.18 12.62
N THR A 288 5.22 8.96 12.13
CA THR A 288 5.57 8.73 10.72
C THR A 288 4.33 8.79 9.84
N LEU A 289 3.26 8.07 10.23
CA LEU A 289 2.02 8.11 9.46
C LEU A 289 1.39 9.51 9.50
N ALA A 290 1.36 10.15 10.67
CA ALA A 290 0.85 11.51 10.80
C ALA A 290 1.61 12.50 9.90
N ALA A 291 2.93 12.35 9.79
CA ALA A 291 3.74 13.16 8.88
C ALA A 291 3.38 12.95 7.41
N LEU A 292 3.05 11.72 6.99
CA LEU A 292 2.63 11.41 5.61
C LEU A 292 1.20 11.88 5.29
N MET A 293 0.36 12.06 6.31
CA MET A 293 -1.00 12.58 6.19
C MET A 293 -1.07 14.12 6.14
N GLU A 294 0.03 14.80 6.54
CA GLU A 294 0.11 16.27 6.58
C GLU A 294 -0.19 16.90 5.22
N SER A 295 -1.18 17.78 5.17
CA SER A 295 -1.64 18.39 3.92
C SER A 295 -0.62 19.36 3.37
N ASP A 296 0.05 20.12 4.24
CA ASP A 296 1.07 21.09 3.84
C ASP A 296 2.38 20.39 3.39
N PRO A 297 2.79 20.51 2.11
CA PRO A 297 3.95 19.80 1.60
C PRO A 297 5.27 20.19 2.30
N GLN A 298 5.41 21.43 2.76
CA GLN A 298 6.64 21.89 3.42
C GLN A 298 6.74 21.30 4.83
N ARG A 299 5.69 21.43 5.64
CA ARG A 299 5.61 20.83 6.98
C ARG A 299 5.73 19.32 6.93
N ARG A 300 5.14 18.68 5.93
CA ARG A 300 5.28 17.24 5.68
C ARG A 300 6.74 16.87 5.47
N ARG A 301 7.46 17.54 4.57
CA ARG A 301 8.91 17.30 4.35
C ARG A 301 9.71 17.50 5.63
N GLU A 302 9.49 18.61 6.33
CA GLU A 302 10.18 18.92 7.59
C GLU A 302 9.91 17.86 8.66
N THR A 303 8.67 17.39 8.80
CA THR A 303 8.29 16.39 9.79
C THR A 303 8.85 15.01 9.42
N ILE A 304 8.70 14.58 8.15
CA ILE A 304 9.29 13.32 7.66
C ILE A 304 10.80 13.31 7.90
N SER A 305 11.51 14.41 7.67
CA SER A 305 12.96 14.48 7.91
C SER A 305 13.37 14.17 9.35
N LYS A 306 12.48 14.44 10.32
CA LYS A 306 12.70 14.22 11.76
C LYS A 306 12.31 12.82 12.22
N VAL A 307 11.28 12.24 11.61
CA VAL A 307 10.68 10.97 12.06
C VAL A 307 11.02 9.78 11.16
N ARG A 308 11.58 10.00 9.97
CA ARG A 308 11.91 8.91 9.04
C ARG A 308 12.91 7.92 9.66
N PRO A 309 12.78 6.63 9.34
CA PRO A 309 13.79 5.62 9.69
C PRO A 309 15.20 6.04 9.24
N ARG A 310 16.22 5.64 10.02
CA ARG A 310 17.63 6.00 9.74
C ARG A 310 18.31 5.00 8.80
N ASN A 311 17.83 3.77 8.78
CA ASN A 311 18.35 2.67 7.98
C ASN A 311 17.19 1.76 7.51
N GLU A 312 17.51 0.78 6.67
CA GLU A 312 16.56 -0.18 6.12
C GLU A 312 15.90 -1.07 7.18
N GLU A 313 16.62 -1.43 8.26
CA GLU A 313 16.11 -2.27 9.34
C GLU A 313 15.01 -1.55 10.13
N ASP A 314 15.25 -0.30 10.51
CA ASP A 314 14.26 0.59 11.15
C ASP A 314 13.03 0.80 10.25
N ALA A 315 13.23 0.77 8.93
CA ALA A 315 12.17 0.86 7.94
C ALA A 315 11.40 -0.45 7.72
N GLY A 316 11.88 -1.57 8.29
CA GLY A 316 11.33 -2.90 8.09
C GLY A 316 11.58 -3.47 6.70
N LEU A 317 12.59 -2.96 5.98
CA LEU A 317 12.94 -3.36 4.62
C LEU A 317 14.07 -4.39 4.62
N VAL A 318 13.90 -5.44 3.83
CA VAL A 318 14.91 -6.47 3.59
C VAL A 318 15.43 -6.33 2.18
N ARG A 319 16.75 -6.12 2.01
CA ARG A 319 17.36 -5.98 0.69
C ARG A 319 17.40 -7.33 -0.02
N ILE A 320 16.97 -7.35 -1.27
CA ILE A 320 17.07 -8.50 -2.17
C ILE A 320 18.16 -8.20 -3.22
N PRO A 321 19.23 -8.98 -3.31
CA PRO A 321 20.25 -8.78 -4.34
C PRO A 321 19.71 -9.21 -5.70
N TRP A 322 19.91 -8.41 -6.74
CA TRP A 322 19.64 -8.85 -8.12
C TRP A 322 20.58 -9.99 -8.53
N ASP A 323 20.13 -10.80 -9.48
CA ASP A 323 21.02 -11.73 -10.18
C ASP A 323 22.12 -10.96 -10.91
N LYS A 324 23.27 -11.61 -11.14
CA LYS A 324 24.33 -11.03 -11.96
C LYS A 324 23.76 -10.77 -13.35
N LEU A 325 23.62 -9.49 -13.71
CA LEU A 325 23.33 -9.10 -15.08
C LEU A 325 24.50 -9.58 -15.94
N TRP A 326 24.20 -10.50 -16.86
CA TRP A 326 25.16 -10.96 -17.85
C TRP A 326 25.65 -9.72 -18.61
N ARG A 327 26.96 -9.50 -18.63
CA ARG A 327 27.56 -8.52 -19.53
C ARG A 327 27.39 -9.10 -20.93
N GLY A 328 26.35 -8.66 -21.63
CA GLY A 328 26.18 -8.90 -23.06
C GLY A 328 27.30 -8.26 -23.86
#